data_AF-A0A397Z024-F1
#
_entry.id   AF-A0A397Z024-F1
#
_cell.length_a   1.000
_cell.length_b   1.000
_cell.length_c   1.000
_cell.angle_alpha   90.00
_cell.angle_beta   90.00
_cell.angle_gamma   90.00
#
_symmetry.space_group_name_H-M   'P 1'
#
loop_
_entity.id
_entity.type
_entity.pdbx_description
1 polymer ?
#
loop_
_entity_poly.entity_id
_entity_poly.type
_entity_poly.pdbx_seq_one_letter_code
_entity_poly.pdbx_strand_id
1 'polypeptide(L)'
;MEFGKPAFVLVTDAEMGFEKIVKFSQSRGMCKQQKVASKVKVERKRAVQDTDTFIRVLTSIPNIDKHDANSLYQAIGSIDATAKTSKEDILANTDLSADKTDILCRFFQDPEFYLSPRFN
;
A
#
# COMPACT_ATOMS: atom_id res chain seq x y z
N MET A 1 -6.24 15.17 -2.70
CA MET A 1 -4.86 15.24 -2.20
C MET A 1 -4.18 13.96 -2.62
N GLU A 2 -3.20 14.01 -3.53
CA GLU A 2 -2.43 12.83 -3.93
C GLU A 2 -1.33 12.57 -2.89
N PHE A 3 -1.30 11.37 -2.32
CA PHE A 3 -0.21 10.96 -1.42
C PHE A 3 1.07 10.75 -2.23
N GLY A 4 2.18 11.36 -1.81
CA GLY A 4 3.52 11.08 -2.36
C GLY A 4 4.13 12.15 -3.27
N LYS A 5 3.40 13.20 -3.65
CA LYS A 5 3.99 14.39 -4.31
C LYS A 5 4.27 15.49 -3.28
N PRO A 6 5.38 16.25 -3.37
CA PRO A 6 5.57 17.43 -2.53
C PRO A 6 4.41 18.40 -2.79
N ALA A 7 3.74 18.82 -1.71
CA ALA A 7 2.67 19.81 -1.81
C ALA A 7 3.30 21.17 -2.11
N PHE A 8 3.32 21.56 -3.38
CA PHE A 8 3.63 22.94 -3.75
C PHE A 8 2.46 23.83 -3.32
N VAL A 9 2.80 24.93 -2.64
CA VAL A 9 1.82 25.92 -2.19
C VAL A 9 2.08 27.18 -3.00
N LEU A 10 1.16 27.49 -3.91
CA LEU A 10 1.21 28.72 -4.69
C LEU A 10 0.96 29.92 -3.77
N VAL A 11 1.77 30.96 -3.94
CA VAL A 11 1.68 32.23 -3.19
C VAL A 11 1.78 33.39 -4.18
N THR A 12 1.03 34.45 -3.93
CA THR A 12 0.97 35.64 -4.80
C THR A 12 2.07 36.64 -4.50
N ASP A 13 2.51 36.69 -3.25
CA ASP A 13 3.49 37.64 -2.73
C ASP A 13 4.16 37.08 -1.47
N ALA A 14 5.17 37.80 -0.97
CA ALA A 14 5.96 37.39 0.18
C ALA A 14 5.17 37.40 1.49
N GLU A 15 4.16 38.27 1.62
CA GLU A 15 3.33 38.37 2.83
C GLU A 15 2.44 37.12 2.96
N MET A 16 1.75 36.75 1.88
CA MET A 16 1.02 35.49 1.80
C MET A 16 1.94 34.30 2.05
N GLY A 17 3.16 34.33 1.50
CA GLY A 17 4.19 33.31 1.76
C GLY A 17 4.50 33.15 3.24
N PHE A 18 4.77 34.25 3.94
CA PHE A 18 5.03 34.25 5.37
C PHE A 18 3.82 33.75 6.17
N GLU A 19 2.62 34.20 5.84
CA GLU A 19 1.37 33.76 6.49
C GLU A 19 1.19 32.24 6.38
N LYS A 20 1.43 31.66 5.19
CA LYS A 20 1.35 30.19 4.98
C LYS A 20 2.39 29.46 5.82
N ILE A 21 3.63 29.95 5.89
CA ILE A 21 4.70 29.36 6.71
C ILE A 21 4.31 29.34 8.19
N VAL A 22 3.77 30.45 8.72
CA VAL A 22 3.33 30.55 10.11
C VAL A 22 2.18 29.58 10.38
N LYS A 23 1.18 29.53 9.51
CA LYS A 23 0.04 28.61 9.64
C LYS A 23 0.48 27.15 9.64
N PHE A 24 1.37 26.75 8.73
CA PHE A 24 1.89 25.37 8.72
C PHE A 24 2.68 25.05 9.99
N SER A 25 3.47 25.99 10.49
CA SER A 25 4.24 25.81 11.73
C SER A 25 3.31 25.63 12.93
N GLN A 26 2.26 26.45 13.03
CA GLN A 26 1.23 26.34 14.07
C GLN A 26 0.46 25.02 13.99
N SER A 27 -0.06 24.67 12.80
CA SER A 27 -0.76 23.40 12.59
C SER A 27 0.12 22.21 12.95
N ARG A 28 1.41 22.23 12.56
CA ARG A 28 2.37 21.17 12.93
C ARG A 28 2.59 21.10 14.44
N GLY A 29 2.69 22.24 15.12
CA GLY A 29 2.76 22.31 16.58
C GLY A 29 1.56 21.67 17.25
N MET A 30 0.35 22.01 16.80
CA MET A 30 -0.91 21.43 17.30
C MET A 30 -1.00 19.93 17.03
N CYS A 31 -0.64 19.47 15.82
CA CYS A 31 -0.60 18.05 15.48
C CYS A 31 0.35 17.27 16.40
N LYS A 32 1.50 17.86 16.78
CA LYS A 32 2.45 17.25 17.71
C LYS A 32 1.86 17.13 19.12
N GLN A 33 1.24 18.20 19.63
CA GLN A 33 0.59 18.19 20.95
C GLN A 33 -0.53 17.14 21.03
N GLN A 34 -1.35 17.04 19.99
CA GLN A 34 -2.49 16.11 19.92
C GLN A 34 -2.10 14.67 19.55
N LYS A 35 -0.79 14.38 19.41
CA LYS A 35 -0.26 13.09 18.96
C LYS A 35 -0.93 12.61 17.66
N VAL A 36 -1.21 13.52 16.73
CA VAL A 36 -1.88 13.20 15.46
C VAL A 36 -1.08 12.18 14.65
N ALA A 37 0.26 12.28 14.65
CA ALA A 37 1.12 11.32 13.96
C ALA A 37 0.88 9.86 14.40
N SER A 38 0.64 9.60 15.70
CA SER A 38 0.34 8.24 16.15
C SER A 38 -1.08 7.81 15.77
N LYS A 39 -2.06 8.73 15.77
CA LYS A 39 -3.43 8.45 15.31
C LYS A 39 -3.45 8.12 13.82
N VAL A 40 -2.81 8.94 13.00
CA VAL A 40 -2.66 8.72 11.55
C VAL A 40 -1.90 7.41 11.27
N LYS A 41 -0.89 7.05 12.07
CA LYS A 41 -0.20 5.75 11.93
C LYS A 41 -1.15 4.58 12.16
N VAL A 42 -2.07 4.68 13.12
CA VAL A 42 -3.10 3.65 13.38
C VAL A 42 -4.13 3.62 12.27
N GLU A 43 -4.62 4.78 11.81
CA GLU A 43 -5.56 4.86 10.69
C GLU A 43 -4.96 4.29 9.39
N ARG A 44 -3.70 4.61 9.09
CA ARG A 44 -2.99 4.05 7.94
C ARG A 44 -2.87 2.53 8.03
N LYS A 45 -2.57 1.98 9.22
CA LYS A 45 -2.55 0.52 9.44
C LYS A 45 -3.93 -0.11 9.22
N ARG A 46 -4.99 0.52 9.72
CA ARG A 46 -6.36 0.02 9.52
C ARG A 46 -6.78 0.08 8.05
N ALA A 47 -6.46 1.15 7.34
CA ALA A 47 -6.80 1.33 5.93
C ALA A 47 -6.18 0.26 5.01
N VAL A 48 -4.98 -0.24 5.34
CA VAL A 48 -4.30 -1.30 4.56
C VAL A 48 -4.67 -2.72 5.01
N GLN A 49 -5.38 -2.86 6.13
CA GLN A 49 -5.86 -4.14 6.65
C GLN A 49 -7.28 -4.47 6.19
N ASP A 50 -7.92 -3.58 5.43
CA ASP A 50 -9.24 -3.83 4.88
C ASP A 50 -9.20 -4.87 3.75
N THR A 51 -10.22 -5.72 3.69
CA THR A 51 -10.34 -6.78 2.69
C THR A 51 -10.39 -6.23 1.27
N ASP A 52 -11.04 -5.09 1.03
CA ASP A 52 -11.09 -4.46 -0.31
C ASP A 52 -9.69 -4.02 -0.74
N THR A 53 -8.92 -3.45 0.19
CA THR A 53 -7.51 -3.09 -0.07
C THR A 53 -6.67 -4.33 -0.38
N PHE A 54 -6.84 -5.42 0.37
CA PHE A 54 -6.15 -6.69 0.10
C PHE A 54 -6.46 -7.22 -1.30
N ILE A 55 -7.75 -7.32 -1.65
CA ILE A 55 -8.20 -7.80 -2.95
C ILE A 55 -7.64 -6.91 -4.05
N ARG A 56 -7.77 -5.58 -3.92
CA ARG A 56 -7.28 -4.61 -4.91
C ARG A 56 -5.78 -4.73 -5.16
N VAL A 57 -4.98 -4.92 -4.12
CA VAL A 57 -3.52 -5.08 -4.25
C VAL A 57 -3.21 -6.36 -5.00
N LEU A 58 -3.81 -7.49 -4.62
CA LEU A 58 -3.52 -8.78 -5.27
C LEU A 58 -4.01 -8.82 -6.71
N THR A 59 -5.18 -8.28 -7.03
CA THR A 59 -5.69 -8.23 -8.41
C THR A 59 -4.90 -7.27 -9.31
N SER A 60 -4.01 -6.45 -8.74
CA SER A 60 -3.07 -5.62 -9.52
C SER A 60 -1.82 -6.41 -9.95
N ILE A 61 -1.64 -7.63 -9.44
CA ILE A 61 -0.60 -8.56 -9.87
C ILE A 61 -1.10 -9.26 -11.13
N PRO A 62 -0.28 -9.42 -12.18
CA PRO A 62 -0.73 -10.00 -13.43
C PRO A 62 -1.18 -11.44 -13.19
N ASN A 63 -2.22 -11.87 -13.90
CA ASN A 63 -2.78 -13.22 -13.82
C ASN A 63 -3.32 -13.63 -12.44
N ILE A 64 -3.51 -12.69 -11.51
CA ILE A 64 -4.23 -12.90 -10.26
C ILE A 64 -5.60 -12.24 -10.39
N ASP A 65 -6.66 -13.05 -10.35
CA ASP A 65 -8.03 -12.57 -10.41
C ASP A 65 -8.65 -12.41 -9.01
N LYS A 66 -9.91 -11.95 -8.98
CA LYS A 66 -10.61 -11.72 -7.71
C LYS A 66 -10.86 -13.02 -6.95
N HIS A 67 -11.08 -14.14 -7.62
CA HIS A 67 -11.28 -15.42 -6.97
C HIS A 67 -9.99 -15.84 -6.26
N ASP A 68 -8.86 -15.83 -6.97
CA ASP A 68 -7.55 -16.14 -6.41
C ASP A 68 -7.23 -15.26 -5.19
N ALA A 69 -7.50 -13.95 -5.31
CA ALA A 69 -7.28 -13.00 -4.22
C ALA A 69 -8.15 -13.34 -2.98
N ASN A 70 -9.39 -13.79 -3.17
CA ASN A 70 -10.22 -14.21 -2.04
C ASN A 70 -9.71 -15.52 -1.42
N SER A 71 -9.27 -16.50 -2.23
CA SER A 71 -8.66 -17.73 -1.73
C SER A 71 -7.42 -17.44 -0.87
N LEU A 72 -6.54 -16.56 -1.36
CA LEU A 72 -5.36 -16.11 -0.62
C LEU A 72 -5.72 -15.36 0.67
N TYR A 73 -6.76 -14.54 0.65
CA TYR A 73 -7.23 -13.85 1.86
C TYR A 73 -7.73 -14.83 2.91
N GLN A 74 -8.49 -15.85 2.51
CA GLN A 74 -9.02 -16.86 3.43
C GLN A 74 -7.93 -17.75 4.02
N ALA A 75 -6.93 -18.13 3.21
CA ALA A 75 -5.85 -19.00 3.65
C ALA A 75 -4.74 -18.29 4.45
N ILE A 76 -4.39 -17.05 4.07
CA ILE A 76 -3.19 -16.35 4.57
C ILE A 76 -3.53 -15.05 5.31
N GLY A 77 -4.59 -14.34 4.90
CA GLY A 77 -5.18 -13.22 5.64
C GLY A 77 -4.55 -11.84 5.50
N SER A 78 -3.28 -11.69 5.12
CA SER A 78 -2.66 -10.36 4.98
C SER A 78 -1.59 -10.28 3.90
N ILE A 79 -1.45 -9.11 3.27
CA ILE A 79 -0.47 -8.88 2.18
C ILE A 79 0.96 -9.20 2.66
N ASP A 80 1.30 -8.78 3.89
CA ASP A 80 2.63 -9.02 4.47
C ASP A 80 2.90 -10.52 4.69
N ALA A 81 1.88 -11.28 5.11
CA ALA A 81 1.99 -12.73 5.22
C ALA A 81 2.12 -13.36 3.82
N THR A 82 1.27 -13.00 2.85
CA THR A 82 1.34 -13.50 1.47
C THR A 82 2.71 -13.26 0.82
N ALA A 83 3.34 -12.11 1.08
CA ALA A 83 4.68 -11.81 0.56
C ALA A 83 5.79 -12.72 1.12
N LYS A 84 5.58 -13.28 2.33
CA LYS A 84 6.56 -14.11 3.06
C LYS A 84 6.28 -15.60 2.99
N THR A 85 5.05 -15.99 2.64
CA THR A 85 4.65 -17.40 2.52
C THR A 85 5.44 -18.08 1.40
N SER A 86 5.88 -19.31 1.64
CA SER A 86 6.60 -20.10 0.64
C SER A 86 5.68 -20.53 -0.51
N LYS A 87 6.25 -20.83 -1.67
CA LYS A 87 5.49 -21.31 -2.84
C LYS A 87 4.73 -22.59 -2.50
N GLU A 88 5.37 -23.49 -1.77
CA GLU A 88 4.84 -24.77 -1.34
C GLU A 88 3.64 -24.59 -0.41
N ASP A 89 3.75 -23.69 0.56
CA ASP A 89 2.67 -23.39 1.49
C ASP A 89 1.47 -22.74 0.80
N ILE A 90 1.69 -21.88 -0.21
CA ILE A 90 0.59 -21.30 -0.99
C ILE A 90 -0.15 -22.39 -1.76
N LEU A 91 0.57 -23.29 -2.43
CA LEU A 91 -0.03 -24.39 -3.19
C LEU A 91 -0.75 -25.42 -2.30
N ALA A 92 -0.28 -25.60 -1.06
CA ALA A 92 -0.91 -26.52 -0.11
C ALA A 92 -2.21 -25.96 0.50
N ASN A 93 -2.31 -24.64 0.65
CA ASN A 93 -3.42 -23.99 1.37
C ASN A 93 -4.39 -23.23 0.46
N THR A 94 -4.13 -23.14 -0.84
CA THR A 94 -4.99 -22.44 -1.81
C THR A 94 -5.21 -23.27 -3.07
N ASP A 95 -6.20 -22.89 -3.87
CA ASP A 95 -6.51 -23.50 -5.15
C ASP A 95 -5.80 -22.82 -6.35
N LEU A 96 -4.80 -21.98 -6.07
CA LEU A 96 -4.03 -21.31 -7.11
C LEU A 96 -3.20 -22.32 -7.92
N SER A 97 -3.10 -22.09 -9.22
CA SER A 97 -2.23 -22.88 -10.09
C SER A 97 -0.75 -22.61 -9.80
N ALA A 98 0.11 -23.57 -10.17
CA ALA A 98 1.56 -23.42 -10.03
C ALA A 98 2.10 -22.15 -10.70
N ASP A 99 1.56 -21.79 -11.87
CA ASP A 99 1.94 -20.60 -12.63
C ASP A 99 1.53 -19.31 -11.91
N LYS A 100 0.30 -19.25 -11.39
CA LYS A 100 -0.20 -18.09 -10.63
C LYS A 100 0.62 -17.90 -9.35
N THR A 101 0.93 -19.00 -8.64
CA THR A 101 1.77 -18.94 -7.44
C THR A 101 3.20 -18.51 -7.77
N ASP A 102 3.77 -18.95 -8.88
CA ASP A 102 5.11 -18.52 -9.31
C ASP A 102 5.17 -17.02 -9.56
N ILE A 103 4.21 -16.48 -10.32
CA ILE A 103 4.09 -15.04 -10.59
C ILE A 103 3.93 -14.25 -9.29
N LEU A 104 3.09 -14.75 -8.37
CA LEU A 104 2.87 -14.14 -7.06
C LEU A 104 4.16 -14.08 -6.24
N CYS A 105 4.90 -15.19 -6.13
CA CYS A 105 6.17 -15.24 -5.40
C CYS A 105 7.20 -14.31 -6.03
N ARG A 106 7.37 -14.34 -7.35
CA ARG A 106 8.29 -13.45 -8.07
C ARG A 106 7.93 -11.98 -7.88
N PHE A 107 6.64 -11.65 -7.90
CA PHE A 107 6.21 -10.27 -7.64
C PHE A 107 6.65 -9.74 -6.27
N PHE A 108 6.65 -10.57 -5.23
CA PHE A 108 7.06 -10.13 -3.90
C PHE A 108 8.56 -10.27 -3.62
N GLN A 109 9.26 -11.17 -4.32
CA GLN A 109 10.62 -11.59 -3.96
C GLN A 109 11.68 -11.24 -5.01
N ASP A 110 11.29 -10.93 -6.25
CA ASP A 110 12.20 -10.64 -7.37
C ASP A 110 12.11 -9.14 -7.77
N PRO A 111 13.10 -8.31 -7.37
CA PRO A 111 13.15 -6.88 -7.72
C PRO A 111 13.09 -6.58 -9.20
N GLU A 112 13.75 -7.40 -10.02
CA GLU A 112 13.75 -7.20 -11.46
C GLU A 112 12.34 -7.44 -12.03
N PHE A 113 11.60 -8.39 -11.46
CA PHE A 113 10.25 -8.67 -11.89
C PHE A 113 9.26 -7.56 -11.53
N TYR A 114 9.24 -7.07 -10.28
CA TYR A 114 8.25 -6.04 -9.89
C TYR A 114 8.63 -4.61 -10.33
N LEU A 115 9.90 -4.33 -10.63
CA LEU A 115 10.33 -3.04 -11.19
C LEU A 115 10.24 -2.99 -12.72
N SER A 116 10.08 -4.15 -13.38
CA SER A 116 9.97 -4.18 -14.83
C SER A 116 8.74 -3.42 -15.34
N PRO A 117 8.86 -2.62 -16.42
CA PRO A 117 7.71 -1.99 -17.04
C PRO A 117 6.76 -3.08 -17.54
N ARG A 118 5.53 -3.07 -17.05
CA ARG A 118 4.49 -3.95 -17.56
C ARG A 118 3.88 -3.30 -18.79
N PHE A 119 4.27 -3.78 -19.97
CA PHE A 119 3.55 -3.45 -21.20
C PHE A 119 2.29 -4.31 -21.25
N ASN A 120 1.13 -3.65 -21.26
CA ASN A 120 -0.16 -4.29 -21.53
C ASN A 120 -0.32 -4.60 -23.01
#